data_AF-W9AA64-F1
#
_entry.id   AF-W9AA64-F1
#
_cell.length_a   1.000
_cell.length_b   1.000
_cell.length_c   1.000
_cell.angle_alpha   90.00
_cell.angle_beta   90.00
_cell.angle_gamma   90.00
#
_symmetry.space_group_name_H-M   'P 1'
#
loop_
_entity.id
_entity.type
_entity.pdbx_description
1 polymer ?
#
loop_
_entity_poly.entity_id
_entity_poly.type
_entity_poly.pdbx_seq_one_letter_code
_entity_poly.pdbx_strand_id
1 'polypeptide(L)'
;MVLREKDLRLRNIKLPEDLQIALPWYQDKEILFYSEGEGTEPYNRITIERMYTYLLKIGEVYIIEIQQNNKWVSIGDVTLLER
;
A
#
# COMPACT_ATOMS: atom_id res chain seq x y z
N MET A 1 0.14 2.56 -14.88
CA MET A 1 0.53 3.97 -14.76
C MET A 1 1.62 4.12 -13.70
N VAL A 2 2.54 5.05 -13.90
CA VAL A 2 3.51 5.44 -12.85
C VAL A 2 3.55 6.96 -12.81
N LEU A 3 3.20 7.54 -11.68
CA LEU A 3 3.34 8.98 -11.41
C LEU A 3 4.68 9.20 -10.73
N ARG A 4 5.47 10.20 -11.13
CA ARG A 4 6.82 10.38 -10.61
C ARG A 4 7.15 11.85 -10.42
N GLU A 5 7.78 12.14 -9.29
CA GLU A 5 8.44 13.41 -9.00
C GLU A 5 9.82 13.14 -8.39
N LYS A 6 10.89 13.51 -9.11
CA LYS A 6 12.29 13.28 -8.68
C LYS A 6 12.55 11.82 -8.25
N ASP A 7 12.70 11.64 -6.94
CA ASP A 7 13.05 10.41 -6.24
C ASP A 7 11.82 9.75 -5.57
N LEU A 8 10.62 10.23 -5.85
CA LEU A 8 9.34 9.66 -5.40
C LEU A 8 8.55 9.19 -6.61
N ARG A 9 7.89 8.03 -6.50
CA ARG A 9 6.90 7.59 -7.47
C ARG A 9 5.72 6.85 -6.83
N LEU A 10 4.59 6.89 -7.53
CA LEU A 10 3.43 6.05 -7.31
C LEU A 10 3.36 5.05 -8.48
N ARG A 11 3.38 3.75 -8.19
CA ARG A 11 3.15 2.71 -9.21
C ARG A 11 1.88 1.94 -8.87
N ASN A 12 1.12 1.51 -9.87
CA ASN A 12 -0.03 0.65 -9.59
C ASN A 12 0.39 -0.56 -8.76
N ILE A 13 -0.48 -0.95 -7.83
CA ILE A 13 -0.35 -2.21 -7.12
C ILE A 13 -0.52 -3.39 -8.10
N LYS A 14 0.19 -4.48 -7.82
CA LYS A 14 0.14 -5.75 -8.52
C LYS A 14 -0.20 -6.85 -7.53
N LEU A 15 -1.35 -7.48 -7.73
CA LEU A 15 -1.78 -8.62 -6.93
C LEU A 15 -1.52 -9.91 -7.71
N PRO A 16 -0.98 -10.97 -7.06
CA PRO A 16 -0.73 -11.08 -5.62
C PRO A 16 0.67 -10.62 -5.16
N GLU A 17 1.51 -10.10 -6.04
CA GLU A 17 2.94 -9.88 -5.80
C GLU A 17 3.23 -8.87 -4.68
N ASP A 18 2.46 -7.77 -4.62
CA ASP A 18 2.68 -6.70 -3.65
C ASP A 18 2.11 -7.04 -2.25
N LEU A 19 1.40 -8.17 -2.09
CA LEU A 19 0.87 -8.57 -0.78
C LEU A 19 1.99 -8.81 0.24
N GLN A 20 3.14 -9.33 -0.20
CA GLN A 20 4.29 -9.55 0.67
C GLN A 20 4.98 -8.24 1.10
N ILE A 21 4.84 -7.19 0.29
CA ILE A 21 5.39 -5.86 0.57
C ILE A 21 4.50 -5.16 1.60
N ALA A 22 3.17 -5.28 1.46
CA ALA A 22 2.21 -4.65 2.36
C ALA A 22 2.09 -5.37 3.71
N LEU A 23 2.28 -6.70 3.76
CA LEU A 23 2.05 -7.50 4.97
C LEU A 23 2.77 -6.96 6.22
N PRO A 24 4.06 -6.58 6.19
CA PRO A 24 4.71 -5.99 7.36
C PRO A 24 4.06 -4.69 7.82
N TRP A 25 3.58 -3.83 6.91
CA TRP A 25 2.94 -2.57 7.27
C TRP A 25 1.65 -2.79 8.05
N TYR A 26 0.80 -3.70 7.58
CA TYR A 26 -0.47 -4.02 8.24
C TYR A 26 -0.34 -5.02 9.40
N GLN A 27 0.85 -5.53 9.69
CA GLN A 27 1.14 -6.29 10.92
C GLN A 27 1.71 -5.40 12.05
N ASP A 28 2.23 -4.24 11.69
CA ASP A 28 2.73 -3.27 12.65
C ASP A 28 1.56 -2.52 13.30
N LYS A 29 1.48 -2.62 14.63
CA LYS A 29 0.39 -2.02 15.41
C LYS A 29 0.42 -0.50 15.41
N GLU A 30 1.60 0.11 15.33
CA GLU A 30 1.73 1.56 15.28
C GLU A 30 1.26 2.08 13.92
N ILE A 31 1.68 1.43 12.82
CA ILE A 31 1.21 1.78 11.48
C ILE A 31 -0.32 1.65 11.41
N LEU A 32 -0.88 0.52 11.85
CA LEU A 32 -2.33 0.31 11.86
C LEU A 32 -3.09 1.34 12.71
N PHE A 33 -2.55 1.72 13.87
CA PHE A 33 -3.19 2.73 14.71
C PHE A 33 -3.35 4.06 13.96
N TYR A 34 -2.30 4.49 13.24
CA TYR A 34 -2.33 5.74 12.51
C TYR A 34 -3.02 5.65 11.14
N SER A 35 -3.16 4.46 10.54
CA SER A 35 -3.82 4.29 9.24
C SER A 35 -5.29 3.88 9.34
N GLU A 36 -5.62 2.90 10.19
CA GLU A 36 -6.94 2.29 10.31
C GLU A 36 -7.70 2.70 11.58
N GLY A 37 -6.99 3.24 12.58
CA GLY A 37 -7.55 3.74 13.83
C GLY A 37 -7.43 2.78 15.02
N GLU A 38 -7.78 3.30 16.20
CA GLU A 38 -7.68 2.58 17.48
C GLU A 38 -8.52 1.30 17.51
N GLY A 39 -7.96 0.23 18.09
CA GLY A 39 -8.64 -1.06 18.21
C GLY A 39 -8.56 -1.95 16.97
N THR A 40 -7.83 -1.52 15.94
CA THR A 40 -7.60 -2.35 14.75
C THR A 40 -6.58 -3.45 15.03
N GLU A 41 -6.98 -4.70 14.79
CA GLU A 41 -6.09 -5.85 14.91
C GLU A 41 -5.22 -6.04 13.65
N PRO A 42 -3.97 -6.53 13.80
CA PRO A 42 -3.07 -6.88 12.69
C PRO A 42 -3.74 -7.65 11.56
N TYR A 43 -3.63 -7.16 10.33
CA TYR A 43 -4.20 -7.84 9.17
C TYR A 43 -3.33 -9.05 8.79
N ASN A 44 -4.00 -10.15 8.49
CA ASN A 44 -3.37 -11.28 7.81
C ASN A 44 -3.40 -11.08 6.28
N ARG A 45 -2.64 -11.91 5.57
CA ARG A 45 -2.53 -11.84 4.10
C ARG A 45 -3.89 -11.90 3.39
N ILE A 46 -4.83 -12.71 3.89
CA ILE A 46 -6.19 -12.85 3.31
C ILE A 46 -6.98 -11.54 3.45
N THR A 47 -6.84 -10.86 4.59
CA THR A 47 -7.51 -9.59 4.86
C THR A 47 -6.99 -8.50 3.94
N ILE A 48 -5.66 -8.40 3.79
CA ILE A 48 -5.00 -7.45 2.88
C ILE A 48 -5.41 -7.69 1.42
N GLU A 49 -5.44 -8.95 0.99
CA GLU A 49 -5.86 -9.30 -0.38
C GLU A 49 -7.31 -8.91 -0.66
N ARG A 50 -8.23 -9.16 0.29
CA ARG A 50 -9.63 -8.74 0.18
C ARG A 50 -9.77 -7.22 0.15
N MET A 51 -9.01 -6.52 0.98
CA MET A 51 -8.98 -5.06 1.04
C MET A 51 -8.54 -4.46 -0.30
N TYR A 52 -7.36 -4.84 -0.81
CA TYR A 52 -6.91 -4.33 -2.11
C TYR A 52 -7.81 -4.73 -3.28
N THR A 53 -8.37 -5.94 -3.27
CA THR A 53 -9.34 -6.37 -4.28
C THR A 53 -10.60 -5.51 -4.27
N TYR A 54 -11.05 -5.05 -3.10
CA TYR A 54 -12.17 -4.12 -2.99
C TYR A 54 -11.78 -2.72 -3.46
N LEU A 55 -10.66 -2.19 -2.97
CA LEU A 55 -10.18 -0.84 -3.29
C LEU A 55 -9.93 -0.65 -4.79
N LEU A 56 -9.36 -1.65 -5.46
CA LEU A 56 -9.18 -1.65 -6.92
C LEU A 56 -10.48 -1.58 -7.74
N LYS A 57 -11.63 -1.90 -7.15
CA LYS A 57 -12.94 -1.77 -7.82
C LYS A 57 -13.52 -0.37 -7.70
N ILE A 58 -13.13 0.38 -6.67
CA ILE A 58 -13.76 1.66 -6.33
C ILE A 58 -12.83 2.86 -6.52
N GLY A 59 -11.52 2.64 -6.71
CA GLY A 59 -10.52 3.68 -6.89
C GLY A 59 -9.21 3.19 -7.48
N GLU A 60 -8.22 4.08 -7.46
CA GLU A 60 -6.87 3.80 -7.94
C GLU A 60 -5.94 3.49 -6.78
N VAL A 61 -5.32 2.31 -6.80
CA VAL A 61 -4.44 1.84 -5.72
C VAL A 61 -2.99 1.84 -6.19
N TYR A 62 -2.14 2.48 -5.41
CA TYR A 62 -0.72 2.67 -5.70
C TYR A 62 0.18 2.22 -4.55
N ILE A 63 1.35 1.69 -4.90
CA ILE A 63 2.50 1.59 -4.00
C ILE A 63 3.33 2.87 -4.13
N ILE A 64 3.65 3.46 -2.99
CA ILE A 64 4.54 4.61 -2.85
C ILE A 64 5.98 4.08 -2.78
N GLU A 65 6.84 4.58 -3.65
CA GLU A 65 8.24 4.17 -3.70
C GLU A 65 9.18 5.37 -3.75
N ILE A 66 10.32 5.23 -3.08
CA ILE A 66 11.42 6.21 -3.12
C ILE A 66 12.68 5.61 -3.75
N GLN A 67 13.49 6.44 -4.38
CA GLN A 67 14.78 6.05 -4.93
C GLN A 67 15.84 6.05 -3.81
N GLN A 68 16.42 4.89 -3.51
CA GLN A 68 17.53 4.72 -2.59
C GLN A 68 18.59 3.81 -3.22
N ASN A 69 19.86 4.24 -3.25
CA ASN A 69 20.98 3.47 -3.80
C ASN A 69 20.72 2.90 -5.21
N ASN A 70 20.17 3.75 -6.09
CA ASN A 70 19.76 3.39 -7.45
C ASN A 70 18.67 2.30 -7.55
N LYS A 71 17.91 2.06 -6.47
CA LYS A 71 16.77 1.13 -6.43
C LYS A 71 15.51 1.84 -5.94
N TRP A 72 14.36 1.40 -6.43
CA TRP A 72 13.07 1.83 -5.90
C TRP A 72 12.71 0.97 -4.70
N VAL A 73 12.43 1.61 -3.57
CA VAL A 73 12.07 0.98 -2.30
C VAL A 73 10.64 1.36 -1.96
N SER A 74 9.78 0.38 -1.73
CA SER A 74 8.39 0.59 -1.32
C SER A 74 8.33 1.05 0.13
N ILE A 75 7.58 2.12 0.38
CA ILE A 75 7.48 2.76 1.71
C ILE A 75 6.05 2.93 2.21
N GLY A 76 5.06 2.53 1.41
CA GLY A 76 3.65 2.56 1.78
C GLY A 76 2.76 2.35 0.56
N ASP A 77 1.46 2.47 0.77
CA ASP A 77 0.44 2.42 -0.26
C ASP A 77 -0.57 3.57 -0.09
N VAL A 78 -1.31 3.85 -1.14
CA VAL A 78 -2.38 4.84 -1.12
C VAL A 78 -3.49 4.40 -2.08
N THR A 79 -4.73 4.58 -1.64
CA THR A 79 -5.90 4.49 -2.52
C THR A 79 -6.47 5.87 -2.73
N LEU A 80 -6.58 6.29 -3.99
CA LEU A 80 -7.23 7.53 -4.39
C LEU A 80 -8.63 7.21 -4.91
N LEU A 81 -9.62 7.81 -4.26
CA LEU A 81 -11.03 7.71 -4.65
C LEU A 81 -11.47 9.08 -5.15
N GLU A 82 -11.91 9.15 -6.41
CA GLU A 82 -12.62 10.32 -6.92
C GLU A 82 -14.08 10.22 -6.43
N ARG A 83 -14.43 11.00 -5.41
CA ARG A 83 -15.80 11.16 -4.92
C ARG A 83 -16.12 12.64 -4.80
#